data_AF-A0A146KMA5-F1
#
_entry.id   AF-A0A146KMA5-F1
#
_cell.length_a   1.000
_cell.length_b   1.000
_cell.length_c   1.000
_cell.angle_alpha   90.00
_cell.angle_beta   90.00
_cell.angle_gamma   90.00
#
_symmetry.space_group_name_H-M   'P 1'
#
loop_
_entity.id
_entity.type
_entity.pdbx_description
1 polymer ?
#
loop_
_entity_poly.entity_id
_entity_poly.type
_entity_poly.pdbx_seq_one_letter_code
_entity_poly.pdbx_strand_id
1 'polypeptide(L)'
;KFKVSKQEQLLFDKLSNMLFTQNQTYTKHDKKKPSSSTEMYQNFIEEGIRADPYVFKWSERLHRQFCTAAILFGVVKVTPKQLLDVFKNPNLSRERISSHLQKLRATLAKDNKCLIQNIQNSMIANEYTDQQIAYAKLWEDENFQGYSYQQVKKIVKDMQNVKELL
;
A
#
# COMPACT_ATOMS: atom_id res chain seq x y z
N LYS A 1 -24.08 4.60 -16.07
CA LYS A 1 -23.40 3.56 -15.27
C LYS A 1 -22.50 2.77 -16.22
N PHE A 2 -21.24 3.18 -16.40
CA PHE A 2 -20.31 2.46 -17.26
C PHE A 2 -19.69 1.31 -16.47
N LYS A 3 -19.78 0.10 -17.01
CA LYS A 3 -19.27 -1.13 -16.39
C LYS A 3 -17.95 -1.44 -17.08
N VAL A 4 -16.84 -1.20 -16.39
CA VAL A 4 -15.50 -1.54 -16.89
C VAL A 4 -15.45 -3.05 -17.12
N SER A 5 -15.00 -3.46 -18.31
CA SER A 5 -14.99 -4.87 -18.69
C SER A 5 -13.92 -5.62 -17.89
N LYS A 6 -14.13 -6.92 -17.66
CA LYS A 6 -13.13 -7.77 -16.98
C LYS A 6 -11.78 -7.78 -17.70
N GLN A 7 -11.75 -7.53 -19.01
CA GLN A 7 -10.52 -7.45 -19.79
C GLN A 7 -9.75 -6.16 -19.50
N GLU A 8 -10.45 -5.04 -19.32
CA GLU A 8 -9.84 -3.75 -18.97
C GLU A 8 -9.27 -3.76 -17.56
N GLN A 9 -9.98 -4.40 -16.63
CA GLN A 9 -9.51 -4.55 -15.25
C GLN A 9 -8.29 -5.49 -15.16
N LEU A 10 -8.30 -6.59 -15.92
CA LEU A 10 -7.16 -7.49 -16.03
C LEU A 10 -5.95 -6.83 -16.69
N LEU A 11 -6.17 -5.97 -17.69
CA LEU A 11 -5.12 -5.20 -18.34
C LEU A 11 -4.49 -4.21 -17.34
N PHE A 12 -5.31 -3.51 -16.56
CA PHE A 12 -4.85 -2.59 -15.52
C PHE A 12 -3.97 -3.29 -14.48
N ASP A 13 -4.39 -4.46 -14.00
CA ASP A 13 -3.63 -5.23 -13.01
C ASP A 13 -2.31 -5.75 -13.59
N LYS A 14 -2.31 -6.22 -14.85
CA LYS A 14 -1.07 -6.63 -15.55
C LYS A 14 -0.08 -5.47 -15.69
N LEU A 15 -0.58 -4.30 -16.08
CA LEU A 15 0.24 -3.10 -16.27
C LEU A 15 0.79 -2.56 -14.93
N SER A 16 -0.02 -2.58 -13.87
CA SER A 16 0.40 -2.19 -12.52
C SER A 16 1.52 -3.09 -11.99
N ASN A 17 1.41 -4.40 -12.21
CA ASN A 17 2.44 -5.37 -11.83
C ASN A 17 3.72 -5.22 -12.65
N MET A 18 3.61 -4.90 -13.95
CA MET A 18 4.76 -4.69 -14.83
C MET A 18 5.54 -3.41 -14.48
N LEU A 19 4.85 -2.30 -14.21
CA LEU A 19 5.46 -1.03 -13.79
C LEU A 19 6.13 -1.13 -12.42
N PHE A 20 5.55 -1.92 -11.50
CA PHE A 20 6.18 -2.19 -10.21
C PHE A 20 7.45 -3.04 -10.34
N THR A 21 7.53 -3.90 -11.36
CA THR A 21 8.71 -4.73 -11.65
C THR A 21 9.86 -3.90 -12.25
N GLN A 22 9.57 -2.91 -13.10
CA GLN A 22 10.61 -2.02 -13.66
C GLN A 22 11.24 -1.07 -12.63
N ASN A 23 10.52 -0.71 -11.56
CA ASN A 23 11.07 0.12 -10.47
C ASN A 23 11.97 -0.67 -9.49
N GLN A 24 12.17 -1.97 -9.70
CA GLN A 24 13.05 -2.82 -8.89
C GLN A 24 14.47 -2.98 -9.49
N THR A 25 14.71 -2.53 -10.73
CA THR A 25 16.02 -2.70 -11.40
C THR A 25 16.87 -1.43 -11.49
N TYR A 26 16.48 -0.32 -10.87
CA TYR A 26 17.30 0.89 -10.84
C TYR A 26 18.14 0.99 -9.56
N THR A 27 19.24 0.23 -9.54
CA THR A 27 20.42 0.61 -8.77
C THR A 27 21.61 0.82 -9.72
N LYS A 28 21.90 2.10 -9.97
CA LYS A 28 23.17 2.71 -10.42
C LYS A 28 23.83 2.14 -11.69
N HIS A 29 23.69 2.89 -12.79
CA HIS A 29 24.74 3.46 -13.68
C HIS A 29 24.16 3.67 -15.10
N ASP A 30 24.67 4.70 -15.77
CA ASP A 30 24.40 5.17 -17.13
C ASP A 30 23.14 6.00 -17.47
N LYS A 31 23.41 7.27 -17.77
CA LYS A 31 22.56 8.15 -18.58
C LYS A 31 22.56 7.61 -20.02
N LYS A 32 21.44 7.09 -20.53
CA LYS A 32 21.13 7.07 -21.99
C LYS A 32 19.66 6.70 -22.28
N LYS A 33 19.03 7.60 -23.04
CA LYS A 33 17.82 7.54 -23.90
C LYS A 33 16.56 6.79 -23.39
N PRO A 34 15.36 7.43 -23.40
CA PRO A 34 14.12 6.74 -23.13
C PRO A 34 13.93 5.59 -24.13
N SER A 35 13.56 4.41 -23.62
CA SER A 35 13.21 3.26 -24.45
C SER A 35 11.89 3.53 -25.17
N SER A 36 11.73 3.02 -26.38
CA SER A 36 10.50 3.07 -27.21
C SER A 36 9.22 2.66 -26.46
N SER A 37 9.33 1.87 -25.38
CA SER A 37 8.20 1.49 -24.52
C SER A 37 7.68 2.61 -23.60
N THR A 38 8.56 3.54 -23.21
CA THR A 38 8.21 4.71 -22.38
C THR A 38 7.50 5.77 -23.23
N GLU A 39 7.94 5.98 -24.47
CA GLU A 39 7.25 6.86 -25.43
C GLU A 39 5.88 6.30 -25.82
N MET A 40 5.73 4.98 -25.98
CA MET A 40 4.42 4.36 -26.25
C MET A 40 3.42 4.63 -25.12
N TYR A 41 3.87 4.62 -23.86
CA TYR A 41 3.04 4.92 -22.70
C TYR A 41 2.73 6.41 -22.57
N GLN A 42 3.70 7.27 -22.84
CA GLN A 42 3.48 8.71 -22.82
C GLN A 42 2.49 9.12 -23.91
N ASN A 43 2.62 8.54 -25.10
CA ASN A 43 1.66 8.73 -26.21
C ASN A 43 0.29 8.11 -25.90
N PHE A 44 0.20 6.97 -25.18
CA PHE A 44 -1.10 6.38 -24.79
C PHE A 44 -1.82 7.18 -23.68
N ILE A 45 -1.05 7.81 -22.79
CA ILE A 45 -1.54 8.76 -21.78
C ILE A 45 -1.98 10.07 -22.45
N GLU A 46 -1.26 10.51 -23.47
CA GLU A 46 -1.57 11.73 -24.25
C GLU A 46 -2.75 11.53 -25.21
N GLU A 47 -2.93 10.36 -25.82
CA GLU A 47 -3.93 10.14 -26.88
C GLU A 47 -5.33 9.71 -26.43
N GLY A 48 -5.59 9.28 -25.18
CA GLY A 48 -6.99 8.88 -24.92
C GLY A 48 -7.46 8.35 -23.58
N ILE A 49 -6.62 8.11 -22.57
CA ILE A 49 -7.14 7.84 -21.22
C ILE A 49 -7.04 9.13 -20.42
N ARG A 50 -8.03 10.01 -20.60
CA ARG A 50 -8.34 11.02 -19.57
C ARG A 50 -8.40 10.27 -18.26
N ALA A 51 -7.42 10.49 -17.38
CA ALA A 51 -7.31 9.82 -16.09
C ALA A 51 -8.69 9.85 -15.44
N ASP A 52 -9.36 8.69 -15.39
CA ASP A 52 -10.72 8.64 -14.88
C ASP A 52 -10.66 9.17 -13.44
N PRO A 53 -11.28 10.34 -13.15
CA PRO A 53 -11.16 10.99 -11.85
C PRO A 53 -11.79 10.16 -10.73
N TYR A 54 -12.53 9.09 -11.06
CA TYR A 54 -13.14 8.15 -10.12
C TYR A 54 -12.22 6.99 -9.72
N VAL A 55 -11.05 6.85 -10.36
CA VAL A 55 -10.05 5.84 -9.97
C VAL A 55 -9.36 6.31 -8.69
N PHE A 56 -9.65 5.62 -7.59
CA PHE A 56 -9.03 5.88 -6.29
C PHE A 56 -7.52 5.64 -6.37
N LYS A 57 -6.75 6.63 -5.90
CA LYS A 57 -5.29 6.57 -5.81
C LYS A 57 -4.87 6.54 -4.35
N TRP A 58 -3.95 5.65 -4.02
CA TRP A 58 -3.28 5.65 -2.74
C TRP A 58 -2.34 6.85 -2.66
N SER A 59 -2.78 7.92 -1.99
CA SER A 59 -1.88 9.00 -1.62
C SER A 59 -0.87 8.49 -0.60
N GLU A 60 0.33 9.08 -0.61
CA GLU A 60 1.39 8.73 0.33
C GLU A 60 0.89 8.79 1.79
N ARG A 61 0.11 9.82 2.13
CA ARG A 61 -0.50 9.98 3.45
C ARG A 61 -1.45 8.83 3.79
N LEU A 62 -2.35 8.47 2.89
CA LEU A 62 -3.32 7.41 3.14
C LEU A 62 -2.64 6.04 3.24
N HIS A 63 -1.60 5.82 2.41
CA HIS A 63 -0.74 4.65 2.52
C HIS A 63 -0.02 4.62 3.89
N ARG A 64 0.56 5.72 4.36
CA ARG A 64 1.21 5.79 5.69
C ARG A 64 0.23 5.44 6.80
N GLN A 65 -0.99 5.99 6.77
CA GLN A 65 -2.03 5.64 7.76
C GLN A 65 -2.41 4.16 7.68
N PHE A 66 -2.53 3.61 6.47
CA PHE A 66 -2.80 2.19 6.22
C PHE A 66 -1.73 1.28 6.84
N CYS A 67 -0.45 1.55 6.55
CA CYS A 67 0.66 0.77 7.09
C CYS A 67 0.70 0.85 8.61
N THR A 68 0.51 2.05 9.18
CA THR A 68 0.41 2.22 10.64
C THR A 68 -0.71 1.36 11.23
N ALA A 69 -1.92 1.40 10.67
CA ALA A 69 -3.03 0.58 11.15
C ALA A 69 -2.73 -0.92 11.05
N ALA A 70 -2.12 -1.38 9.95
CA ALA A 70 -1.75 -2.78 9.74
C ALA A 70 -0.69 -3.25 10.75
N ILE A 71 0.32 -2.42 11.04
CA ILE A 71 1.37 -2.72 12.04
C ILE A 71 0.77 -2.79 13.44
N LEU A 72 -0.06 -1.82 13.83
CA LEU A 72 -0.65 -1.78 15.18
C LEU A 72 -1.58 -2.97 15.46
N PHE A 73 -2.31 -3.46 14.44
CA PHE A 73 -3.09 -4.68 14.54
C PHE A 73 -2.26 -5.97 14.41
N GLY A 74 -1.07 -5.88 13.82
CA GLY A 74 -0.24 -7.02 13.45
C GLY A 74 -0.48 -7.43 12.00
N VAL A 75 0.54 -7.24 11.17
CA VAL A 75 0.48 -7.41 9.71
C VAL A 75 0.06 -8.83 9.31
N VAL A 76 0.40 -9.84 10.11
CA VAL A 76 0.03 -11.25 9.86
C VAL A 76 -1.47 -11.46 10.06
N LYS A 77 -2.03 -10.98 11.17
CA LYS A 77 -3.39 -11.32 11.61
C LYS A 77 -4.47 -10.34 11.14
N VAL A 78 -4.08 -9.13 10.76
CA VAL A 78 -5.03 -8.09 10.37
C VAL A 78 -5.85 -8.52 9.14
N THR A 79 -7.15 -8.20 9.16
CA THR A 79 -8.08 -8.49 8.07
C THR A 79 -8.47 -7.23 7.29
N PRO A 80 -8.87 -7.35 6.01
CA PRO A 80 -9.36 -6.21 5.24
C PRO A 80 -10.56 -5.51 5.88
N LYS A 81 -11.43 -6.26 6.58
CA LYS A 81 -12.59 -5.70 7.29
C LYS A 81 -12.14 -4.77 8.41
N GLN A 82 -11.21 -5.21 9.25
CA GLN A 82 -10.69 -4.40 10.36
C GLN A 82 -10.09 -3.09 9.86
N LEU A 83 -9.27 -3.14 8.81
CA LEU A 83 -8.67 -1.93 8.22
C LEU A 83 -9.74 -1.02 7.62
N LEU A 84 -10.68 -1.55 6.85
CA LEU A 84 -11.77 -0.76 6.26
C LEU A 84 -12.58 0.00 7.32
N ASP A 85 -12.89 -0.67 8.43
CA ASP A 85 -13.69 -0.07 9.50
C ASP A 85 -12.93 1.01 10.30
N VAL A 86 -11.59 1.02 10.25
CA VAL A 86 -10.75 2.10 10.80
C VAL A 86 -10.79 3.33 9.90
N PHE A 87 -10.68 3.17 8.58
CA PHE A 87 -10.63 4.30 7.64
C PHE A 87 -11.98 4.96 7.38
N LYS A 88 -13.10 4.20 7.45
CA LYS A 88 -14.48 4.67 7.17
C LYS A 88 -14.60 5.59 5.93
N ASN A 89 -13.75 5.37 4.93
CA ASN A 89 -13.73 6.20 3.73
C ASN A 89 -14.72 5.62 2.70
N PRO A 90 -15.73 6.38 2.25
CA PRO A 90 -16.74 5.87 1.32
C PRO A 90 -16.18 5.46 -0.04
N ASN A 91 -14.99 5.95 -0.41
CA ASN A 91 -14.33 5.64 -1.68
C ASN A 91 -13.38 4.42 -1.57
N LEU A 92 -13.23 3.82 -0.39
CA LEU A 92 -12.43 2.62 -0.17
C LEU A 92 -13.34 1.39 -0.13
N SER A 93 -13.08 0.43 -1.01
CA SER A 93 -13.75 -0.87 -1.00
C SER A 93 -12.91 -1.91 -0.25
N ARG A 94 -13.57 -2.94 0.27
CA ARG A 94 -12.90 -4.10 0.88
C ARG A 94 -11.88 -4.75 -0.07
N GLU A 95 -12.21 -4.79 -1.36
CA GLU A 95 -11.35 -5.34 -2.42
C GLU A 95 -10.05 -4.54 -2.56
N ARG A 96 -10.14 -3.20 -2.60
CA ARG A 96 -8.97 -2.31 -2.66
C ARG A 96 -8.07 -2.47 -1.43
N ILE A 97 -8.67 -2.58 -0.24
CA ILE A 97 -7.93 -2.86 0.99
C ILE A 97 -7.25 -4.22 0.92
N SER A 98 -7.95 -5.24 0.42
CA SER A 98 -7.44 -6.61 0.36
C SER A 98 -6.23 -6.73 -0.57
N SER A 99 -6.30 -6.20 -1.78
CA SER A 99 -5.18 -6.23 -2.73
C SER A 99 -3.99 -5.41 -2.22
N HIS A 100 -4.25 -4.27 -1.58
CA HIS A 100 -3.20 -3.45 -0.99
C HIS A 100 -2.53 -4.12 0.23
N LEU A 101 -3.31 -4.81 1.07
CA LEU A 101 -2.78 -5.60 2.19
C LEU A 101 -1.93 -6.79 1.69
N GLN A 102 -2.37 -7.46 0.62
CA GLN A 102 -1.60 -8.53 -0.01
C GLN A 102 -0.26 -8.00 -0.53
N LYS A 103 -0.26 -6.84 -1.19
CA LYS A 103 0.97 -6.18 -1.65
C LYS A 103 1.90 -5.83 -0.49
N LEU A 104 1.38 -5.25 0.60
CA LEU A 104 2.16 -4.94 1.79
C LEU A 104 2.87 -6.18 2.35
N ARG A 105 2.16 -7.31 2.49
CA ARG A 105 2.73 -8.56 2.97
C ARG A 105 3.80 -9.11 2.03
N ALA A 106 3.60 -9.01 0.71
CA ALA A 106 4.57 -9.44 -0.29
C ALA A 106 5.85 -8.58 -0.25
N THR A 107 5.72 -7.25 -0.14
CA THR A 107 6.86 -6.34 0.03
C THR A 107 7.62 -6.67 1.32
N LEU A 108 6.91 -6.84 2.44
CA LEU A 108 7.51 -7.17 3.72
C LEU A 108 8.29 -8.51 3.65
N ALA A 109 7.71 -9.54 3.04
CA ALA A 109 8.36 -10.82 2.83
C ALA A 109 9.63 -10.68 1.97
N LYS A 110 9.55 -9.90 0.89
CA LYS A 110 10.68 -9.64 0.00
C LYS A 110 11.83 -8.93 0.71
N ASP A 111 11.54 -7.86 1.43
CA ASP A 111 12.54 -7.05 2.14
C ASP A 111 13.25 -7.88 3.23
N ASN A 112 12.51 -8.79 3.87
CA ASN A 112 13.02 -9.68 4.91
C ASN A 112 13.51 -11.03 4.35
N LYS A 113 13.58 -11.19 3.01
CA LYS A 113 14.05 -12.39 2.30
C LYS A 113 13.38 -13.69 2.78
N CYS A 114 12.09 -13.63 3.06
CA CYS A 114 11.30 -14.77 3.53
C CYS A 114 10.09 -15.01 2.63
N LEU A 115 9.41 -16.14 2.86
CA LEU A 115 8.13 -16.43 2.20
C LEU A 115 7.00 -15.66 2.91
N ILE A 116 5.92 -15.34 2.17
CA ILE A 116 4.75 -14.63 2.73
C ILE A 116 4.16 -15.35 3.95
N GLN A 117 4.21 -16.69 3.99
CA GLN A 117 3.73 -17.50 5.10
C GLN A 117 4.61 -17.40 6.37
N ASN A 118 5.85 -16.90 6.25
CA ASN A 118 6.81 -16.79 7.34
C ASN A 118 6.96 -15.35 7.86
N ILE A 119 6.16 -14.40 7.36
CA ILE A 119 6.23 -13.01 7.83
C ILE A 119 5.86 -12.94 9.31
N GLN A 120 6.56 -12.09 10.05
CA GLN A 120 6.31 -11.84 11.47
C GLN A 120 5.88 -10.38 11.67
N ASN A 121 5.15 -10.10 12.76
CA ASN A 121 4.65 -8.74 13.02
C ASN A 121 5.77 -7.73 13.35
N SER A 122 6.93 -8.20 13.81
CA SER A 122 8.11 -7.39 14.09
C SER A 122 8.98 -7.08 12.87
N MET A 123 8.69 -7.70 11.71
CA MET A 123 9.44 -7.44 10.49
C MET A 123 9.24 -6.00 10.00
N ILE A 124 10.28 -5.46 9.37
CA ILE A 124 10.33 -4.07 8.90
C ILE A 124 10.40 -4.08 7.37
N ALA A 125 9.58 -3.26 6.72
CA ALA A 125 9.73 -2.96 5.29
C ALA A 125 10.58 -1.71 5.09
N ASN A 126 11.28 -1.63 3.96
CA ASN A 126 12.18 -0.51 3.65
C ASN A 126 11.45 0.84 3.56
N GLU A 127 10.16 0.82 3.24
CA GLU A 127 9.32 2.02 3.12
C GLU A 127 8.75 2.53 4.46
N TYR A 128 9.03 1.85 5.58
CA TYR A 128 8.49 2.23 6.88
C TYR A 128 9.16 3.49 7.43
N THR A 129 8.35 4.37 8.02
CA THR A 129 8.83 5.54 8.76
C THR A 129 9.39 5.15 10.13
N ASP A 130 10.17 6.01 10.76
CA ASP A 130 10.71 5.78 12.12
C ASP A 130 9.62 5.44 13.14
N GLN A 131 8.47 6.11 13.05
CA GLN A 131 7.31 5.83 13.91
C GLN A 131 6.73 4.43 13.64
N GLN A 132 6.65 4.01 12.38
CA GLN A 132 6.17 2.67 12.01
C GLN A 132 7.14 1.58 12.45
N ILE A 133 8.44 1.83 12.33
CA ILE A 133 9.49 0.94 12.84
C ILE A 133 9.37 0.81 14.36
N ALA A 134 9.15 1.91 15.08
CA ALA A 134 8.93 1.86 16.53
C ALA A 134 7.72 1.00 16.90
N TYR A 135 6.60 1.11 16.18
CA TYR A 135 5.44 0.23 16.40
C TYR A 135 5.70 -1.23 16.05
N ALA A 136 6.46 -1.51 14.99
CA ALA A 136 6.81 -2.87 14.61
C ALA A 136 7.66 -3.54 15.71
N LYS A 137 8.63 -2.82 16.28
CA LYS A 137 9.48 -3.33 17.37
C LYS A 137 8.73 -3.71 18.63
N LEU A 138 7.56 -3.11 18.90
CA LEU A 138 6.71 -3.52 20.03
C LEU A 138 6.27 -5.00 19.94
N TRP A 139 6.23 -5.56 18.73
CA TRP A 139 5.92 -6.98 18.50
C TRP A 139 7.07 -7.94 18.79
N GLU A 140 8.25 -7.44 19.18
CA GLU A 140 9.34 -8.28 19.69
C GLU A 140 9.04 -8.79 21.11
N ASP A 141 8.18 -8.11 21.88
CA ASP A 141 7.72 -8.56 23.18
C ASP A 141 6.63 -9.64 23.02
N GLU A 142 6.88 -10.83 23.56
CA GLU A 142 5.95 -11.96 23.53
C GLU A 142 4.62 -11.67 24.25
N ASN A 143 4.61 -10.73 25.20
CA ASN A 143 3.41 -10.32 25.92
C ASN A 143 2.58 -9.31 25.12
N PHE A 144 3.13 -8.72 24.06
CA PHE A 144 2.44 -7.71 23.28
C PHE A 144 1.47 -8.36 22.28
N GLN A 145 0.18 -8.24 22.57
CA GLN A 145 -0.89 -8.80 21.73
C GLN A 145 -1.39 -7.83 20.64
N GLY A 146 -0.75 -6.67 20.48
CA GLY A 146 -1.19 -5.61 19.59
C GLY A 146 -2.16 -4.62 20.23
N TYR A 147 -2.49 -3.58 19.48
CA TYR A 147 -3.39 -2.53 19.94
C TYR A 147 -4.85 -2.97 19.83
N SER A 148 -5.66 -2.55 20.79
CA SER A 148 -7.11 -2.66 20.69
C SER A 148 -7.64 -1.82 19.55
N TYR A 149 -8.79 -2.22 19.03
CA TYR A 149 -9.45 -1.54 17.92
C TYR A 149 -9.73 -0.05 18.18
N GLN A 150 -10.07 0.32 19.42
CA GLN A 150 -10.32 1.72 19.79
C GLN A 150 -9.02 2.54 19.81
N GLN A 151 -7.91 1.95 20.29
CA GLN A 151 -6.60 2.60 20.28
C GLN A 151 -6.13 2.85 18.84
N VAL A 152 -6.23 1.86 17.95
CA VAL A 152 -5.85 2.03 16.54
C VAL A 152 -6.70 3.11 15.87
N LYS A 153 -8.03 3.10 16.09
CA LYS A 153 -8.92 4.14 15.57
C LYS A 153 -8.53 5.53 16.04
N LYS A 154 -8.21 5.68 17.33
CA LYS A 154 -7.77 6.96 17.90
C LYS A 154 -6.49 7.44 17.21
N ILE A 155 -5.46 6.59 17.14
CA ILE A 155 -4.17 6.93 16.51
C ILE A 155 -4.35 7.35 15.04
N VAL A 156 -5.10 6.56 14.25
CA VAL A 156 -5.33 6.87 12.84
C VAL A 156 -6.15 8.15 12.67
N LYS A 157 -7.15 8.40 13.53
CA LYS A 157 -7.92 9.65 13.52
C LYS A 157 -7.03 10.85 13.87
N ASP A 158 -6.15 10.71 14.86
CA ASP A 158 -5.22 11.79 15.22
C ASP A 158 -4.27 12.10 14.04
N MET A 159 -3.76 11.08 13.34
CA MET A 159 -3.00 11.26 12.09
C MET A 159 -3.82 11.92 10.96
N GLN A 160 -5.16 11.80 10.99
CA GLN A 160 -6.05 12.51 10.08
C GLN A 160 -6.24 13.98 10.48
N ASN A 161 -6.29 14.27 11.78
CA ASN A 161 -6.55 15.60 12.33
C ASN A 161 -5.35 16.55 12.35
N VAL A 162 -4.11 16.05 12.28
CA VAL A 162 -2.88 16.89 12.16
C VAL A 162 -2.92 17.85 10.94
N LYS A 163 -3.90 17.69 10.05
CA LYS A 163 -4.21 18.63 8.95
C LYS A 163 -4.87 19.94 9.37
N GLU A 164 -5.42 20.07 10.59
CA GLU A 164 -6.19 21.26 11.00
C GLU A 164 -5.35 22.35 11.70
N LEU A 165 -4.04 22.16 11.86
CA LEU A 165 -3.16 23.08 12.60
C LEU A 165 -2.04 23.71 11.76
N LEU A 166 -2.12 23.62 10.43
CA LEU A 166 -1.26 24.30 9.46
C LEU A 166 -2.13 24.91 8.35
#